data_AF-A0A2D5ZD07-F1
#
_entry.id   AF-A0A2D5ZD07-F1
#
_cell.length_a   1.000
_cell.length_b   1.000
_cell.length_c   1.000
_cell.angle_alpha   90.00
_cell.angle_beta   90.00
_cell.angle_gamma   90.00
#
_symmetry.space_group_name_H-M   'P 1'
#
loop_
_entity.id
_entity.type
_entity.pdbx_description
1 polymer ?
#
loop_
_entity_poly.entity_id
_entity_poly.type
_entity_poly.pdbx_seq_one_letter_code
_entity_poly.pdbx_strand_id
1 'polypeptide(L)'
;MEFALLNKRTIVTRLSRLGVRAGDHVLVHSALSSFGRVAGGADTVIDSLLEAVGPEGTVVVPTFGTGSSTIFDARKSDTGLGAIPQAFWKRPDAMRSVHPTSSVAAIGREADRLVADHAEAATAHGKGTPYHTLYELGGKILLLGVDQDRSTFLHTIEAFARLPYLGTVRRDYVDAGGRRRSGSWRHLPGPHRDFIGLEKWLCDNGLLARLTIGSCLARLMPCRALFDATSDRLKTEPLLFISDNPNLPDGVRQRAAGHEARWRRLPFELAADSGFAGRYMEQAIDNLARFGIRRIVLSSVNDVLWHQVDADRRRWYLQGLRKARIRVAALRLAPAALAQAESLLEEAGTRTAIVPSTSGVRTVSKLAAAGASVLVENILDPSSGMLQLHEALPARARKKVQLAFNPLHFVIAGEHPFLKSYQSGLKHHIGALVVNDGLASGRRTLPEEGRAEIKELLSILHARSFAGMLLLQATSARSFARSTERFIGLLDQLAI
;
A
#
# COMPACT_ATOMS: atom_id res chain seq x y z
N MET A 1 24.45 19.82 33.11
CA MET A 1 23.19 19.97 33.87
C MET A 1 22.97 18.65 34.59
N GLU A 2 23.09 18.63 35.91
CA GLU A 2 22.97 17.39 36.70
C GLU A 2 21.50 16.97 36.72
N PHE A 3 21.18 15.81 36.12
CA PHE A 3 19.81 15.31 36.12
C PHE A 3 19.44 14.87 37.54
N ALA A 4 18.44 15.54 38.13
CA ALA A 4 17.88 15.16 39.42
C ALA A 4 17.46 13.68 39.41
N LEU A 5 17.81 12.95 40.47
CA LEU A 5 17.46 11.55 40.63
C LEU A 5 15.94 11.38 40.69
N LEU A 6 15.35 10.71 39.70
CA LEU A 6 13.92 10.42 39.68
C LEU A 6 13.57 9.33 40.68
N ASN A 7 12.52 9.59 41.47
CA ASN A 7 11.95 8.65 42.42
C ASN A 7 10.50 8.28 42.06
N LYS A 8 9.98 7.24 42.73
CA LYS A 8 8.64 6.70 42.52
C LYS A 8 7.54 7.77 42.55
N ARG A 9 7.50 8.58 43.62
CA ARG A 9 6.51 9.65 43.82
C ARG A 9 6.46 10.62 42.65
N THR A 10 7.62 11.00 42.12
CA THR A 10 7.72 11.92 40.97
C THR A 10 7.13 11.29 39.71
N ILE A 11 7.45 10.01 39.45
CA ILE A 11 6.95 9.29 38.28
C ILE A 11 5.43 9.13 38.38
N VAL A 12 4.89 8.67 39.52
CA VAL A 12 3.44 8.53 39.77
C VAL A 12 2.70 9.85 39.55
N THR A 13 3.23 10.95 40.12
CA THR A 13 2.63 12.29 39.96
C THR A 13 2.59 12.71 38.49
N ARG A 14 3.66 12.44 37.73
CA ARG A 14 3.74 12.79 36.32
C ARG A 14 2.85 11.91 35.45
N LEU A 15 2.77 10.60 35.73
CA LEU A 15 1.83 9.69 35.07
C LEU A 15 0.38 10.14 35.27
N SER A 16 0.02 10.53 36.50
CA SER A 16 -1.28 11.14 36.80
C SER A 16 -1.49 12.44 36.01
N ARG A 17 -0.52 13.35 35.96
CA ARG A 17 -0.67 14.58 35.14
C ARG A 17 -0.85 14.29 33.65
N LEU A 18 -0.24 13.22 33.14
CA LEU A 18 -0.37 12.81 31.74
C LEU A 18 -1.77 12.23 31.42
N GLY A 19 -2.47 11.71 32.44
CA GLY A 19 -3.83 11.17 32.29
C GLY A 19 -3.97 9.70 32.66
N VAL A 20 -2.95 9.07 33.25
CA VAL A 20 -3.10 7.75 33.89
C VAL A 20 -3.91 7.92 35.18
N ARG A 21 -4.87 7.03 35.42
CA ARG A 21 -5.83 7.06 36.53
C ARG A 21 -5.90 5.69 37.18
N ALA A 22 -6.31 5.65 38.44
CA ALA A 22 -6.64 4.41 39.12
C ALA A 22 -7.75 3.67 38.35
N GLY A 23 -7.63 2.36 38.19
CA GLY A 23 -8.51 1.52 37.38
C GLY A 23 -8.14 1.45 35.89
N ASP A 24 -7.14 2.20 35.42
CA ASP A 24 -6.73 2.12 34.01
C ASP A 24 -6.06 0.78 33.68
N HIS A 25 -6.33 0.26 32.48
CA HIS A 25 -5.55 -0.80 31.86
C HIS A 25 -4.61 -0.18 30.81
N VAL A 26 -3.29 -0.34 30.98
CA VAL A 26 -2.30 0.42 30.22
C VAL A 26 -1.28 -0.51 29.56
N LEU A 27 -1.19 -0.46 28.22
CA LEU A 27 -0.10 -1.05 27.47
C LEU A 27 1.09 -0.09 27.41
N VAL A 28 2.24 -0.53 27.92
CA VAL A 28 3.42 0.29 28.11
C VAL A 28 4.54 -0.14 27.16
N HIS A 29 5.03 0.81 26.38
CA HIS A 29 6.28 0.71 25.64
C HIS A 29 7.27 1.68 26.25
N SER A 30 8.53 1.28 26.44
CA SER A 30 9.44 2.09 27.26
C SER A 30 10.91 1.93 26.88
N ALA A 31 11.66 3.02 27.05
CA ALA A 31 13.12 3.03 27.06
C ALA A 31 13.62 3.60 28.39
N LEU A 32 14.15 2.75 29.29
CA LEU A 32 14.63 3.19 30.61
C LEU A 32 15.69 4.30 30.51
N SER A 33 16.58 4.19 29.52
CA SER A 33 17.65 5.18 29.26
C SER A 33 17.12 6.60 28.98
N SER A 34 15.86 6.74 28.55
CA SER A 34 15.26 8.05 28.27
C SER A 34 14.95 8.87 29.53
N PHE A 35 14.83 8.23 30.69
CA PHE A 35 14.43 8.89 31.94
C PHE A 35 15.54 9.70 32.61
N GLY A 36 16.80 9.48 32.21
CA GLY A 36 17.96 9.94 32.97
C GLY A 36 18.25 8.99 34.13
N ARG A 37 18.55 9.52 35.31
CA ARG A 37 18.84 8.70 36.51
C ARG A 37 17.55 8.38 37.25
N VAL A 38 17.20 7.10 37.35
CA VAL A 38 16.06 6.61 38.14
C VAL A 38 16.61 5.83 39.35
N ALA A 39 16.24 6.26 40.56
CA ALA A 39 16.53 5.49 41.76
C ALA A 39 15.92 4.10 41.63
N GLY A 40 16.66 3.02 41.89
CA GLY A 40 16.15 1.65 41.74
C GLY A 40 15.88 1.20 40.29
N GLY A 41 16.25 1.99 39.28
CA GLY A 41 16.21 1.57 37.87
C GLY A 41 14.82 1.17 37.37
N ALA A 42 14.75 0.05 36.65
CA ALA A 42 13.51 -0.46 36.06
C ALA A 42 12.42 -0.72 37.09
N ASP A 43 12.77 -1.26 38.26
CA ASP A 43 11.82 -1.63 39.31
C ASP A 43 11.03 -0.43 39.81
N THR A 44 11.68 0.72 39.99
CA THR A 44 10.98 1.94 40.39
C THR A 44 10.00 2.44 39.33
N VAL A 45 10.30 2.26 38.04
CA VAL A 45 9.34 2.60 36.97
C VAL A 45 8.15 1.64 37.01
N ILE A 46 8.40 0.33 37.17
CA ILE A 46 7.34 -0.70 37.26
C ILE A 46 6.43 -0.42 38.46
N ASP A 47 7.02 -0.24 39.64
CA ASP A 47 6.25 0.01 40.87
C ASP A 47 5.46 1.33 40.78
N SER A 48 5.98 2.33 40.05
CA SER A 48 5.25 3.59 39.78
C SER A 48 4.07 3.39 38.84
N LEU A 49 4.20 2.54 37.83
CA LEU A 49 3.10 2.21 36.91
C LEU A 49 1.98 1.48 37.67
N LEU A 50 2.35 0.47 38.46
CA LEU A 50 1.42 -0.30 39.27
C LEU A 50 0.71 0.58 40.32
N GLU A 51 1.43 1.47 40.99
CA GLU A 51 0.82 2.44 41.93
C GLU A 51 -0.13 3.40 41.22
N ALA A 52 0.24 3.89 40.02
CA ALA A 52 -0.58 4.85 39.28
C ALA A 52 -1.92 4.26 38.80
N VAL A 53 -1.94 2.98 38.41
CA VAL A 53 -3.18 2.30 37.99
C VAL A 53 -3.94 1.67 39.17
N GLY A 54 -3.28 1.44 40.30
CA GLY A 54 -3.91 0.89 41.49
C GLY A 54 -4.40 -0.58 41.33
N PRO A 55 -5.08 -1.14 42.35
CA PRO A 55 -5.44 -2.56 42.39
C PRO A 55 -6.48 -2.97 41.35
N GLU A 56 -7.36 -2.05 40.94
CA GLU A 56 -8.37 -2.29 39.90
C GLU A 56 -7.80 -2.14 38.48
N GLY A 57 -6.60 -1.56 38.35
CA GLY A 57 -5.95 -1.35 37.06
C GLY A 57 -5.12 -2.55 36.60
N THR A 58 -4.54 -2.44 35.42
CA THR A 58 -3.62 -3.48 34.89
C THR A 58 -2.53 -2.85 34.05
N VAL A 59 -1.27 -3.22 34.31
CA VAL A 59 -0.14 -2.82 33.47
C VAL A 59 0.19 -3.99 32.53
N VAL A 60 0.36 -3.68 31.25
CA VAL A 60 0.69 -4.65 30.20
C VAL A 60 1.96 -4.17 29.51
N VAL A 61 2.90 -5.07 29.24
CA VAL A 61 4.12 -4.78 28.48
C VAL A 61 4.31 -5.83 27.38
N PRO A 62 4.76 -5.47 26.17
CA PRO A 62 5.15 -6.48 25.20
C PRO A 62 6.45 -7.17 25.61
N THR A 63 6.54 -8.48 25.37
CA THR A 63 7.62 -9.37 25.81
C THR A 63 8.12 -10.32 24.73
N PHE A 64 7.86 -10.01 23.46
CA PHE A 64 8.38 -10.78 22.33
C PHE A 64 9.82 -10.36 21.97
N GLY A 65 10.38 -10.95 20.92
CA GLY A 65 11.78 -10.78 20.54
C GLY A 65 12.62 -11.74 21.37
N THR A 66 12.90 -12.91 20.80
CA THR A 66 13.33 -14.13 21.49
C THR A 66 14.72 -14.08 22.15
N GLY A 67 15.36 -12.91 22.23
CA GLY A 67 16.75 -12.78 22.68
C GLY A 67 17.65 -13.71 21.86
N SER A 68 18.29 -14.67 22.53
CA SER A 68 19.13 -15.71 21.93
C SER A 68 18.40 -17.01 21.55
N SER A 69 17.12 -17.18 21.90
CA SER A 69 16.37 -18.42 21.67
C SER A 69 15.79 -18.48 20.24
N THR A 70 15.78 -19.68 19.65
CA THR A 70 15.14 -19.96 18.36
C THR A 70 13.64 -20.28 18.48
N ILE A 71 13.19 -20.72 19.66
CA ILE A 71 11.80 -21.09 19.97
C ILE A 71 11.33 -20.27 21.17
N PHE A 72 10.12 -19.70 21.07
CA PHE A 72 9.52 -18.95 22.17
C PHE A 72 8.92 -19.88 23.22
N ASP A 73 9.30 -19.67 24.49
CA ASP A 73 8.70 -20.30 25.67
C ASP A 73 8.45 -19.21 26.71
N ALA A 74 7.17 -18.95 27.01
CA ALA A 74 6.76 -17.85 27.89
C ALA A 74 7.43 -17.91 29.28
N ARG A 75 7.87 -19.08 29.74
CA ARG A 75 8.46 -19.27 31.07
C ARG A 75 9.93 -18.90 31.15
N LYS A 76 10.65 -18.85 30.02
CA LYS A 76 12.11 -18.77 29.99
C LYS A 76 12.71 -17.88 28.90
N SER A 77 11.97 -17.59 27.84
CA SER A 77 12.46 -16.70 26.78
C SER A 77 12.58 -15.27 27.28
N ASP A 78 13.79 -14.71 27.22
CA ASP A 78 14.01 -13.29 27.45
C ASP A 78 13.34 -12.43 26.36
N THR A 79 13.27 -11.12 26.62
CA THR A 79 12.77 -10.12 25.66
C THR A 79 13.87 -9.13 25.27
N GLY A 80 13.96 -8.81 23.98
CA GLY A 80 14.85 -7.78 23.44
C GLY A 80 14.29 -6.34 23.54
N LEU A 81 13.15 -6.14 24.20
CA LEU A 81 12.39 -4.88 24.15
C LEU A 81 12.79 -3.86 25.23
N GLY A 82 13.85 -4.13 25.99
CA GLY A 82 14.46 -3.21 26.96
C GLY A 82 14.35 -3.68 28.41
N ALA A 83 15.04 -2.95 29.30
CA ALA A 83 15.22 -3.34 30.70
C ALA A 83 13.90 -3.40 31.50
N ILE A 84 12.94 -2.52 31.20
CA ILE A 84 11.65 -2.49 31.91
C ILE A 84 10.81 -3.72 31.58
N PRO A 85 10.47 -4.04 30.31
CA PRO A 85 9.77 -5.28 29.99
C PRO A 85 10.49 -6.53 30.52
N GLN A 86 11.83 -6.55 30.43
CA GLN A 86 12.66 -7.66 30.88
C GLN A 86 12.59 -7.91 32.40
N ALA A 87 12.55 -6.85 33.21
CA ALA A 87 12.33 -6.97 34.64
C ALA A 87 10.86 -7.28 34.98
N PHE A 88 9.92 -6.67 34.25
CA PHE A 88 8.48 -6.80 34.47
C PHE A 88 7.99 -8.25 34.37
N TRP A 89 8.33 -8.97 33.28
CA TRP A 89 7.82 -10.33 33.10
C TRP A 89 8.39 -11.35 34.11
N LYS A 90 9.48 -10.99 34.81
CA LYS A 90 10.12 -11.80 35.85
C LYS A 90 9.54 -11.54 37.24
N ARG A 91 8.60 -10.59 37.39
CA ARG A 91 7.94 -10.36 38.67
C ARG A 91 7.05 -11.57 39.04
N PRO A 92 6.97 -11.96 40.33
CA PRO A 92 6.23 -13.15 40.75
C PRO A 92 4.73 -13.14 40.40
N ASP A 93 4.15 -11.96 40.32
CA ASP A 93 2.75 -11.67 39.99
C ASP A 93 2.49 -11.46 38.49
N ALA A 94 3.54 -11.50 37.65
CA ALA A 94 3.40 -11.32 36.21
C ALA A 94 2.85 -12.57 35.53
N MET A 95 1.75 -12.41 34.80
CA MET A 95 1.25 -13.40 33.85
C MET A 95 1.77 -13.09 32.47
N ARG A 96 2.08 -14.10 31.64
CA ARG A 96 2.64 -13.90 30.30
C ARG A 96 1.92 -14.74 29.25
N SER A 97 1.53 -14.09 28.17
CA SER A 97 0.83 -14.75 27.05
C SER A 97 1.77 -15.64 26.24
N VAL A 98 1.24 -16.71 25.69
CA VAL A 98 1.97 -17.60 24.77
C VAL A 98 1.81 -17.07 23.35
N HIS A 99 2.80 -16.34 22.81
CA HIS A 99 2.85 -16.00 21.38
C HIS A 99 4.27 -15.66 20.91
N PRO A 100 4.80 -16.29 19.85
CA PRO A 100 6.22 -16.17 19.48
C PRO A 100 6.63 -14.81 18.90
N THR A 101 5.69 -14.02 18.37
CA THR A 101 6.01 -12.73 17.71
C THR A 101 5.37 -11.51 18.33
N SER A 102 4.49 -11.69 19.32
CA SER A 102 3.69 -10.58 19.87
C SER A 102 3.28 -10.79 21.33
N SER A 103 3.91 -11.71 22.06
CA SER A 103 3.59 -11.94 23.46
C SER A 103 3.65 -10.67 24.31
N VAL A 104 2.78 -10.63 25.32
CA VAL A 104 2.77 -9.61 26.38
C VAL A 104 2.89 -10.28 27.76
N ALA A 105 3.35 -9.50 28.74
CA ALA A 105 3.16 -9.79 30.16
C ALA A 105 2.22 -8.76 30.78
N ALA A 106 1.45 -9.17 31.78
CA ALA A 106 0.48 -8.33 32.48
C ALA A 106 0.51 -8.56 34.00
N ILE A 107 0.29 -7.50 34.76
CA ILE A 107 0.10 -7.50 36.22
C ILE A 107 -1.10 -6.62 36.54
N GLY A 108 -2.06 -7.15 37.30
CA GLY A 108 -3.25 -6.42 37.76
C GLY A 108 -4.57 -7.16 37.48
N ARG A 109 -5.69 -6.46 37.67
CA ARG A 109 -7.06 -7.01 37.69
C ARG A 109 -7.42 -7.90 36.49
N GLU A 110 -7.04 -7.50 35.28
CA GLU A 110 -7.40 -8.16 34.01
C GLU A 110 -6.24 -8.96 33.41
N ALA A 111 -5.19 -9.25 34.19
CA ALA A 111 -3.98 -9.89 33.67
C ALA A 111 -4.26 -11.26 33.03
N ASP A 112 -5.11 -12.07 33.65
CA ASP A 112 -5.51 -13.40 33.17
C ASP A 112 -6.22 -13.32 31.81
N ARG A 113 -7.20 -12.44 31.67
CA ARG A 113 -7.96 -12.21 30.44
C ARG A 113 -7.07 -11.67 29.34
N LEU A 114 -6.14 -10.77 29.68
CA LEU A 114 -5.23 -10.17 28.70
C LEU A 114 -4.23 -11.17 28.14
N VAL A 115 -3.79 -12.18 28.90
CA VAL A 115 -2.79 -13.14 28.42
C VAL A 115 -3.37 -14.43 27.83
N ALA A 116 -4.67 -14.67 28.02
CA ALA A 116 -5.35 -15.90 27.62
C ALA A 116 -5.30 -16.14 26.11
N ASP A 117 -5.12 -17.42 25.73
CA ASP A 117 -5.32 -17.98 24.39
C ASP A 117 -4.66 -17.26 23.20
N HIS A 118 -3.63 -16.44 23.45
CA HIS A 118 -3.02 -15.61 22.42
C HIS A 118 -2.47 -16.42 21.22
N ALA A 119 -1.90 -17.61 21.47
CA ALA A 119 -1.41 -18.49 20.40
C ALA A 119 -2.53 -19.02 19.48
N GLU A 120 -3.76 -19.14 20.00
CA GLU A 120 -4.90 -19.70 19.28
C GLU A 120 -5.61 -18.66 18.40
N ALA A 121 -5.28 -17.36 18.58
CA ALA A 121 -5.79 -16.30 17.73
C ALA A 121 -5.35 -16.46 16.27
N ALA A 122 -6.21 -16.07 15.32
CA ALA A 122 -5.93 -16.20 13.89
C ALA A 122 -4.85 -15.22 13.37
N THR A 123 -4.55 -14.19 14.14
CA THR A 123 -3.55 -13.15 13.84
C THR A 123 -2.75 -12.82 15.10
N ALA A 124 -1.61 -12.14 14.94
CA ALA A 124 -0.74 -11.78 16.05
C ALA A 124 -1.21 -10.56 16.86
N HIS A 125 -2.09 -9.72 16.29
CA HIS A 125 -2.51 -8.44 16.88
C HIS A 125 -4.01 -8.17 16.79
N GLY A 126 -4.80 -9.00 16.10
CA GLY A 126 -6.21 -8.72 15.81
C GLY A 126 -7.18 -9.25 16.87
N LYS A 127 -8.38 -9.63 16.44
CA LYS A 127 -9.42 -10.21 17.31
C LYS A 127 -8.89 -11.43 18.10
N GLY A 128 -9.20 -11.48 19.39
CA GLY A 128 -8.79 -12.55 20.29
C GLY A 128 -7.35 -12.45 20.79
N THR A 129 -6.68 -11.30 20.59
CA THR A 129 -5.33 -11.04 21.09
C THR A 129 -5.37 -10.08 22.28
N PRO A 130 -4.31 -10.01 23.10
CA PRO A 130 -4.21 -9.06 24.22
C PRO A 130 -4.46 -7.61 23.80
N TYR A 131 -4.07 -7.25 22.57
CA TYR A 131 -4.25 -5.90 22.05
C TYR A 131 -5.71 -5.57 21.78
N HIS A 132 -6.49 -6.53 21.25
CA HIS A 132 -7.93 -6.34 21.10
C HIS A 132 -8.66 -6.38 22.45
N THR A 133 -8.25 -7.25 23.38
CA THR A 133 -8.79 -7.24 24.75
C THR A 133 -8.58 -5.88 25.42
N LEU A 134 -7.43 -5.25 25.25
CA LEU A 134 -7.17 -3.90 25.75
C LEU A 134 -8.14 -2.86 25.14
N TYR A 135 -8.49 -2.98 23.86
CA TYR A 135 -9.51 -2.15 23.20
C TYR A 135 -10.91 -2.36 23.81
N GLU A 136 -11.28 -3.60 24.09
CA GLU A 136 -12.55 -3.95 24.73
C GLU A 136 -12.67 -3.32 26.12
N LEU A 137 -11.58 -3.34 26.88
CA LEU A 137 -11.46 -2.77 28.22
C LEU A 137 -11.40 -1.22 28.24
N GLY A 138 -11.37 -0.55 27.07
CA GLY A 138 -11.20 0.90 27.01
C GLY A 138 -9.83 1.37 27.51
N GLY A 139 -8.81 0.53 27.35
CA GLY A 139 -7.47 0.78 27.87
C GLY A 139 -6.73 1.95 27.22
N LYS A 140 -5.47 2.12 27.60
CA LYS A 140 -4.60 3.20 27.14
C LYS A 140 -3.26 2.66 26.66
N ILE A 141 -2.62 3.40 25.75
CA ILE A 141 -1.27 3.11 25.25
C ILE A 141 -0.35 4.18 25.80
N LEU A 142 0.64 3.78 26.58
CA LEU A 142 1.63 4.65 27.19
C LEU A 142 3.00 4.40 26.56
N LEU A 143 3.56 5.43 25.95
CA LEU A 143 4.88 5.41 25.32
C LEU A 143 5.84 6.24 26.18
N LEU A 144 6.80 5.59 26.81
CA LEU A 144 7.75 6.20 27.74
C LEU A 144 9.12 6.31 27.07
N GLY A 145 9.41 7.48 26.49
CA GLY A 145 10.70 7.74 25.83
C GLY A 145 10.85 7.02 24.51
N VAL A 146 9.72 6.60 23.94
CA VAL A 146 9.58 6.06 22.60
C VAL A 146 8.42 6.77 21.90
N ASP A 147 8.36 6.62 20.59
CA ASP A 147 7.33 7.19 19.73
C ASP A 147 6.37 6.09 19.24
N GLN A 148 5.46 6.47 18.36
CA GLN A 148 4.38 5.67 17.83
C GLN A 148 4.90 4.50 16.98
N ASP A 149 6.12 4.57 16.44
CA ASP A 149 6.75 3.47 15.72
C ASP A 149 7.07 2.27 16.62
N ARG A 150 7.02 2.45 17.94
CA ARG A 150 7.10 1.36 18.93
C ARG A 150 5.74 0.87 19.42
N SER A 151 4.65 1.54 19.05
CA SER A 151 3.29 1.16 19.44
C SER A 151 2.84 -0.09 18.68
N THR A 152 2.90 -1.24 19.34
CA THR A 152 2.39 -2.49 18.75
C THR A 152 0.88 -2.47 18.56
N PHE A 153 0.16 -1.61 19.29
CA PHE A 153 -1.28 -1.49 19.14
C PHE A 153 -1.69 -0.99 17.76
N LEU A 154 -0.89 -0.15 17.09
CA LEU A 154 -1.21 0.32 15.74
C LEU A 154 -1.28 -0.82 14.71
N HIS A 155 -0.56 -1.93 14.94
CA HIS A 155 -0.69 -3.14 14.12
C HIS A 155 -2.02 -3.90 14.34
N THR A 156 -2.70 -3.68 15.46
CA THR A 156 -4.07 -4.15 15.66
C THR A 156 -4.99 -3.55 14.61
N ILE A 157 -4.90 -2.23 14.42
CA ILE A 157 -5.69 -1.49 13.44
C ILE A 157 -5.39 -2.01 12.02
N GLU A 158 -4.11 -2.23 11.68
CA GLU A 158 -3.73 -2.83 10.39
C GLU A 158 -4.37 -4.22 10.18
N ALA A 159 -4.33 -5.07 11.21
CA ALA A 159 -4.86 -6.43 11.15
C ALA A 159 -6.39 -6.44 10.98
N PHE A 160 -7.10 -5.51 11.64
CA PHE A 160 -8.55 -5.33 11.47
C PHE A 160 -8.92 -4.80 10.09
N ALA A 161 -8.16 -3.82 9.57
CA ALA A 161 -8.34 -3.28 8.23
C ALA A 161 -7.91 -4.25 7.11
N ARG A 162 -7.24 -5.38 7.47
CA ARG A 162 -6.73 -6.40 6.55
C ARG A 162 -5.90 -5.79 5.42
N LEU A 163 -5.01 -4.87 5.78
CA LEU A 163 -4.24 -4.10 4.81
C LEU A 163 -3.42 -5.05 3.91
N PRO A 164 -3.36 -4.76 2.58
CA PRO A 164 -2.93 -5.72 1.57
C PRO A 164 -1.43 -6.05 1.62
N TYR A 165 -0.65 -5.24 2.31
CA TYR A 165 0.79 -5.40 2.48
C TYR A 165 1.17 -6.25 3.70
N LEU A 166 0.20 -6.76 4.46
CA LEU A 166 0.44 -7.61 5.62
C LEU A 166 0.68 -9.07 5.22
N GLY A 167 1.62 -9.72 5.90
CA GLY A 167 2.08 -11.07 5.58
C GLY A 167 1.41 -12.17 6.42
N THR A 168 1.83 -13.41 6.16
CA THR A 168 1.58 -14.55 7.06
C THR A 168 2.90 -15.04 7.60
N VAL A 169 2.95 -15.35 8.90
CA VAL A 169 4.15 -15.87 9.56
C VAL A 169 3.88 -17.25 10.13
N ARG A 170 4.87 -18.14 10.06
CA ARG A 170 4.89 -19.42 10.76
C ARG A 170 6.02 -19.44 11.77
N ARG A 171 5.73 -19.81 13.01
CA ARG A 171 6.72 -19.88 14.10
C ARG A 171 6.42 -21.04 15.03
N ASP A 172 7.49 -21.56 15.60
CA ASP A 172 7.42 -22.56 16.66
C ASP A 172 7.41 -21.88 18.03
N TYR A 173 6.68 -22.48 18.95
CA TYR A 173 6.57 -22.03 20.34
C TYR A 173 6.32 -23.21 21.27
N VAL A 174 6.45 -22.98 22.57
CA VAL A 174 6.10 -23.94 23.62
C VAL A 174 4.75 -23.54 24.22
N ASP A 175 3.79 -24.46 24.21
CA ASP A 175 2.46 -24.26 24.79
C ASP A 175 2.48 -24.26 26.32
N ALA A 176 1.33 -23.94 26.94
CA ALA A 176 1.19 -23.93 28.40
C ALA A 176 1.48 -25.30 29.05
N GLY A 177 1.26 -26.40 28.33
CA GLY A 177 1.58 -27.76 28.76
C GLY A 177 3.05 -28.15 28.55
N GLY A 178 3.89 -27.24 28.07
CA GLY A 178 5.31 -27.48 27.83
C GLY A 178 5.64 -28.20 26.53
N ARG A 179 4.67 -28.38 25.61
CA ARG A 179 4.86 -29.05 24.33
C ARG A 179 5.21 -28.06 23.24
N ARG A 180 6.15 -28.44 22.36
CA ARG A 180 6.46 -27.67 21.15
C ARG A 180 5.30 -27.74 20.17
N ARG A 181 4.87 -26.59 19.66
CA ARG A 181 3.84 -26.45 18.62
C ARG A 181 4.33 -25.49 17.53
N SER A 182 3.75 -25.59 16.35
CA SER A 182 3.94 -24.65 15.24
C SER A 182 2.62 -23.93 14.99
N GLY A 183 2.64 -22.60 14.96
CA GLY A 183 1.48 -21.77 14.64
C GLY A 183 1.66 -21.00 13.34
N SER A 184 0.54 -20.54 12.78
CA SER A 184 0.48 -19.75 11.54
C SER A 184 -0.48 -18.58 11.70
N TRP A 185 0.05 -17.36 11.69
CA TRP A 185 -0.73 -16.14 11.94
C TRP A 185 -0.75 -15.25 10.71
N ARG A 186 -1.96 -14.86 10.31
CA ARG A 186 -2.18 -13.94 9.18
C ARG A 186 -2.03 -12.49 9.64
N HIS A 187 -1.92 -11.61 8.66
CA HIS A 187 -1.85 -10.16 8.83
C HIS A 187 -0.71 -9.70 9.76
N LEU A 188 0.42 -10.41 9.72
CA LEU A 188 1.61 -9.97 10.46
C LEU A 188 2.17 -8.71 9.79
N PRO A 189 2.46 -7.64 10.54
CA PRO A 189 3.13 -6.48 10.00
C PRO A 189 4.53 -6.83 9.48
N GLY A 190 4.83 -6.36 8.27
CA GLY A 190 6.21 -6.31 7.77
C GLY A 190 7.02 -5.20 8.44
N PRO A 191 8.34 -5.12 8.16
CA PRO A 191 9.22 -4.11 8.71
C PRO A 191 8.79 -2.69 8.31
N HIS A 192 9.19 -1.71 9.12
CA HIS A 192 9.02 -0.26 8.93
C HIS A 192 7.56 0.23 8.78
N ARG A 193 7.22 1.27 9.53
CA ARG A 193 6.00 2.05 9.39
C ARG A 193 6.34 3.51 9.53
N ASP A 194 5.44 4.34 9.07
CA ASP A 194 5.45 5.77 9.35
C ASP A 194 4.35 6.10 10.35
N PHE A 195 4.42 5.50 11.54
CA PHE A 195 3.48 5.84 12.60
C PHE A 195 3.84 7.20 13.22
N ILE A 196 5.10 7.62 13.13
CA ILE A 196 5.57 8.95 13.52
C ILE A 196 4.85 10.04 12.71
N GLY A 197 4.61 9.83 11.41
CA GLY A 197 3.85 10.74 10.55
C GLY A 197 2.42 11.04 11.05
N LEU A 198 1.87 10.20 11.95
CA LEU A 198 0.56 10.44 12.58
C LEU A 198 0.61 11.46 13.71
N GLU A 199 1.78 11.77 14.30
CA GLU A 199 1.85 12.50 15.58
C GLU A 199 1.11 13.84 15.53
N LYS A 200 1.30 14.63 14.47
CA LYS A 200 0.61 15.92 14.31
C LYS A 200 -0.91 15.73 14.29
N TRP A 201 -1.41 14.82 13.46
CA TRP A 201 -2.83 14.54 13.35
C TRP A 201 -3.43 14.01 14.66
N LEU A 202 -2.71 13.14 15.37
CA LEU A 202 -3.13 12.63 16.68
C LEU A 202 -3.24 13.77 17.72
N CYS A 203 -2.30 14.71 17.73
CA CYS A 203 -2.35 15.87 18.62
C CYS A 203 -3.53 16.78 18.28
N ASP A 204 -3.69 17.13 17.00
CA ASP A 204 -4.74 18.04 16.52
C ASP A 204 -6.16 17.50 16.80
N ASN A 205 -6.31 16.17 16.90
CA ASN A 205 -7.59 15.50 17.18
C ASN A 205 -7.74 15.06 18.65
N GLY A 206 -6.83 15.48 19.55
CA GLY A 206 -6.91 15.13 20.98
C GLY A 206 -6.71 13.62 21.27
N LEU A 207 -6.11 12.88 20.34
CA LEU A 207 -5.83 11.44 20.46
C LEU A 207 -4.46 11.14 21.07
N LEU A 208 -3.66 12.17 21.37
CA LEU A 208 -2.36 12.03 22.00
C LEU A 208 -2.09 13.17 22.99
N ALA A 209 -1.89 12.80 24.25
CA ALA A 209 -1.36 13.69 25.28
C ALA A 209 0.15 13.42 25.46
N ARG A 210 0.92 14.46 25.81
CA ARG A 210 2.37 14.33 26.07
C ARG A 210 2.88 15.23 27.18
N LEU A 211 3.86 14.76 27.94
CA LEU A 211 4.64 15.53 28.90
C LEU A 211 5.99 14.88 29.17
N THR A 212 6.86 15.53 29.95
CA THR A 212 8.16 14.98 30.33
C THR A 212 8.17 14.42 31.77
N ILE A 213 8.78 13.24 31.94
CA ILE A 213 9.11 12.61 33.23
C ILE A 213 10.64 12.55 33.37
N GLY A 214 11.24 13.49 34.09
CA GLY A 214 12.69 13.73 34.03
C GLY A 214 13.09 14.19 32.63
N SER A 215 13.86 13.37 31.90
CA SER A 215 14.16 13.58 30.48
C SER A 215 13.30 12.73 29.53
N CYS A 216 12.46 11.84 30.05
CA CYS A 216 11.63 10.94 29.25
C CYS A 216 10.42 11.72 28.69
N LEU A 217 10.34 11.85 27.37
CA LEU A 217 9.11 12.32 26.72
C LEU A 217 8.08 11.18 26.74
N ALA A 218 7.04 11.35 27.54
CA ALA A 218 5.96 10.39 27.69
C ALA A 218 4.76 10.81 26.82
N ARG A 219 4.14 9.84 26.15
CA ARG A 219 2.91 10.01 25.35
C ARG A 219 1.84 9.04 25.84
N LEU A 220 0.59 9.48 25.86
CA LEU A 220 -0.56 8.66 26.24
C LEU A 220 -1.65 8.77 25.17
N MET A 221 -2.14 7.64 24.69
CA MET A 221 -3.19 7.56 23.68
C MET A 221 -4.34 6.66 24.19
N PRO A 222 -5.61 7.10 24.08
CA PRO A 222 -6.77 6.27 24.39
C PRO A 222 -6.96 5.19 23.32
N CYS A 223 -6.98 3.92 23.73
CA CYS A 223 -6.95 2.77 22.82
C CYS A 223 -8.16 2.74 21.86
N ARG A 224 -9.38 2.92 22.39
CA ARG A 224 -10.62 2.87 21.59
C ARG A 224 -10.72 4.04 20.61
N ALA A 225 -10.59 5.27 21.10
CA ALA A 225 -10.68 6.45 20.24
C ALA A 225 -9.57 6.48 19.16
N LEU A 226 -8.36 6.01 19.50
CA LEU A 226 -7.29 5.84 18.52
C LEU A 226 -7.69 4.83 17.43
N PHE A 227 -8.17 3.65 17.83
CA PHE A 227 -8.58 2.60 16.90
C PHE A 227 -9.70 3.07 15.96
N ASP A 228 -10.75 3.67 16.52
CA ASP A 228 -11.93 4.07 15.74
C ASP A 228 -11.55 5.17 14.73
N ALA A 229 -10.88 6.23 15.18
CA ALA A 229 -10.51 7.36 14.33
C ALA A 229 -9.51 6.99 13.23
N THR A 230 -8.51 6.15 13.54
CA THR A 230 -7.54 5.69 12.53
C THR A 230 -8.14 4.67 11.57
N SER A 231 -9.05 3.81 12.04
CA SER A 231 -9.79 2.88 11.18
C SER A 231 -10.67 3.61 10.17
N ASP A 232 -11.31 4.70 10.58
CA ASP A 232 -12.08 5.55 9.66
C ASP A 232 -11.20 6.19 8.60
N ARG A 233 -10.04 6.73 8.99
CA ARG A 233 -9.08 7.31 8.04
C ARG A 233 -8.53 6.29 7.03
N LEU A 234 -8.28 5.05 7.45
CA LEU A 234 -7.82 3.97 6.57
C LEU A 234 -8.81 3.59 5.46
N LYS A 235 -10.11 3.90 5.62
CA LYS A 235 -11.11 3.65 4.57
C LYS A 235 -10.81 4.43 3.30
N THR A 236 -10.27 5.65 3.44
CA THR A 236 -9.91 6.54 2.32
C THR A 236 -8.39 6.61 2.10
N GLU A 237 -7.58 6.35 3.13
CA GLU A 237 -6.12 6.38 3.06
C GLU A 237 -5.51 5.00 3.40
N PRO A 238 -5.66 3.96 2.55
CA PRO A 238 -5.20 2.60 2.87
C PRO A 238 -3.67 2.45 2.99
N LEU A 239 -2.92 3.48 2.61
CA LEU A 239 -1.45 3.56 2.73
C LEU A 239 -1.00 4.53 3.82
N LEU A 240 -1.91 4.93 4.72
CA LEU A 240 -1.69 5.91 5.80
C LEU A 240 -0.41 5.64 6.62
N PHE A 241 -0.09 4.37 6.86
CA PHE A 241 1.04 3.99 7.72
C PHE A 241 2.33 3.69 6.95
N ILE A 242 2.35 3.89 5.64
CA ILE A 242 3.49 3.55 4.79
C ILE A 242 4.15 4.82 4.29
N SER A 243 5.44 4.98 4.62
CA SER A 243 6.27 6.10 4.16
C SER A 243 6.19 6.29 2.64
N ASP A 244 6.16 7.54 2.21
CA ASP A 244 6.25 7.98 0.82
C ASP A 244 7.70 8.08 0.31
N ASN A 245 8.70 7.84 1.16
CA ASN A 245 10.11 7.94 0.79
C ASN A 245 10.44 6.92 -0.32
N PRO A 246 10.79 7.38 -1.54
CA PRO A 246 10.99 6.51 -2.69
C PRO A 246 12.25 5.65 -2.59
N ASN A 247 13.11 5.92 -1.61
CA ASN A 247 14.39 5.24 -1.39
C ASN A 247 14.31 4.19 -0.28
N LEU A 248 13.13 3.95 0.32
CA LEU A 248 12.93 2.89 1.31
C LEU A 248 12.33 1.65 0.63
N PRO A 249 13.11 0.56 0.40
CA PRO A 249 12.65 -0.59 -0.36
C PRO A 249 11.41 -1.26 0.22
N ASP A 250 11.31 -1.34 1.55
CA ASP A 250 10.17 -1.95 2.24
C ASP A 250 8.90 -1.12 2.05
N GLY A 251 9.01 0.21 2.21
CA GLY A 251 7.91 1.14 1.95
C GLY A 251 7.45 1.07 0.50
N VAL A 252 8.37 1.08 -0.46
CA VAL A 252 8.05 0.92 -1.89
C VAL A 252 7.27 -0.37 -2.16
N ARG A 253 7.70 -1.51 -1.60
CA ARG A 253 6.98 -2.79 -1.78
C ARG A 253 5.61 -2.80 -1.12
N GLN A 254 5.47 -2.20 0.06
CA GLN A 254 4.20 -2.11 0.78
C GLN A 254 3.20 -1.19 0.04
N ARG A 255 3.66 -0.03 -0.47
CA ARG A 255 2.84 0.85 -1.31
C ARG A 255 2.41 0.17 -2.59
N ALA A 256 3.32 -0.54 -3.27
CA ALA A 256 3.00 -1.32 -4.46
C ALA A 256 1.88 -2.33 -4.21
N ALA A 257 1.90 -3.05 -3.08
CA ALA A 257 0.83 -3.98 -2.70
C ALA A 257 -0.51 -3.26 -2.44
N GLY A 258 -0.50 -2.07 -1.84
CA GLY A 258 -1.70 -1.25 -1.70
C GLY A 258 -2.27 -0.75 -3.02
N HIS A 259 -1.41 -0.26 -3.91
CA HIS A 259 -1.81 0.13 -5.26
C HIS A 259 -2.36 -1.06 -6.05
N GLU A 260 -1.70 -2.21 -6.04
CA GLU A 260 -2.17 -3.44 -6.69
C GLU A 260 -3.57 -3.86 -6.19
N ALA A 261 -3.81 -3.77 -4.87
CA ALA A 261 -5.12 -4.03 -4.30
C ALA A 261 -6.19 -3.04 -4.76
N ARG A 262 -5.84 -1.75 -4.90
CA ARG A 262 -6.74 -0.73 -5.50
C ARG A 262 -7.05 -1.08 -6.95
N TRP A 263 -6.04 -1.33 -7.78
CA TRP A 263 -6.21 -1.66 -9.20
C TRP A 263 -7.13 -2.85 -9.44
N ARG A 264 -7.10 -3.85 -8.56
CA ARG A 264 -7.99 -5.02 -8.65
C ARG A 264 -9.46 -4.74 -8.34
N ARG A 265 -9.76 -3.63 -7.66
CA ARG A 265 -11.14 -3.24 -7.28
C ARG A 265 -11.79 -2.33 -8.30
N LEU A 266 -11.00 -1.70 -9.18
CA LEU A 266 -11.49 -0.80 -10.21
C LEU A 266 -12.09 -1.60 -11.38
N PRO A 267 -13.13 -1.08 -12.05
CA PRO A 267 -13.76 -1.77 -13.16
C PRO A 267 -12.88 -1.86 -14.41
N PHE A 268 -11.91 -0.94 -14.55
CA PHE A 268 -10.99 -0.88 -15.68
C PHE A 268 -9.68 -1.65 -15.44
N GLU A 269 -9.00 -2.00 -16.51
CA GLU A 269 -7.63 -2.53 -16.46
C GLU A 269 -6.60 -1.40 -16.55
N LEU A 270 -5.64 -1.36 -15.62
CA LEU A 270 -4.49 -0.44 -15.71
C LEU A 270 -3.31 -1.14 -16.39
N ALA A 271 -2.78 -0.54 -17.46
CA ALA A 271 -1.57 -0.97 -18.15
C ALA A 271 -0.62 0.22 -18.37
N ALA A 272 0.66 -0.06 -18.54
CA ALA A 272 1.66 0.93 -18.93
C ALA A 272 2.23 0.62 -20.33
N ASP A 273 2.53 1.66 -21.09
CA ASP A 273 3.13 1.54 -22.41
C ASP A 273 4.66 1.36 -22.28
N SER A 274 5.24 0.32 -22.89
CA SER A 274 6.65 -0.04 -22.73
C SER A 274 7.61 1.05 -23.19
N GLY A 275 7.22 1.87 -24.18
CA GLY A 275 8.01 3.00 -24.66
C GLY A 275 8.11 4.15 -23.65
N PHE A 276 7.28 4.13 -22.60
CA PHE A 276 7.25 5.16 -21.55
C PHE A 276 7.50 4.61 -20.15
N ALA A 277 7.36 3.31 -19.95
CA ALA A 277 7.55 2.64 -18.66
C ALA A 277 9.03 2.56 -18.25
N GLY A 278 9.95 2.59 -19.20
CA GLY A 278 11.39 2.54 -18.97
C GLY A 278 12.15 2.57 -20.29
N ARG A 279 13.45 2.89 -20.24
CA ARG A 279 14.31 2.83 -21.43
C ARG A 279 14.55 1.39 -21.86
N TYR A 280 14.78 0.52 -20.89
CA TYR A 280 14.96 -0.93 -21.09
C TYR A 280 13.84 -1.70 -20.39
N MET A 281 13.64 -2.97 -20.76
CA MET A 281 12.54 -3.78 -20.23
C MET A 281 12.66 -4.01 -18.72
N GLU A 282 13.88 -4.17 -18.22
CA GLU A 282 14.21 -4.33 -16.81
C GLU A 282 13.79 -3.10 -16.00
N GLN A 283 14.10 -1.90 -16.53
CA GLN A 283 13.66 -0.65 -15.93
C GLN A 283 12.13 -0.52 -15.94
N ALA A 284 11.48 -0.94 -17.04
CA ALA A 284 10.02 -0.97 -17.10
C ALA A 284 9.44 -1.93 -16.05
N ILE A 285 9.99 -3.14 -15.91
CA ILE A 285 9.59 -4.12 -14.89
C ILE A 285 9.68 -3.52 -13.48
N ASP A 286 10.80 -2.89 -13.15
CA ASP A 286 11.01 -2.28 -11.83
C ASP A 286 10.01 -1.15 -11.55
N ASN A 287 9.80 -0.28 -12.54
CA ASN A 287 8.84 0.81 -12.45
C ASN A 287 7.40 0.30 -12.30
N LEU A 288 6.99 -0.71 -13.06
CA LEU A 288 5.66 -1.32 -12.96
C LEU A 288 5.47 -1.97 -11.59
N ALA A 289 6.48 -2.71 -11.12
CA ALA A 289 6.46 -3.34 -9.79
C ALA A 289 6.31 -2.31 -8.67
N ARG A 290 7.00 -1.18 -8.74
CA ARG A 290 6.92 -0.07 -7.77
C ARG A 290 5.50 0.50 -7.61
N PHE A 291 4.70 0.51 -8.67
CA PHE A 291 3.32 1.02 -8.65
C PHE A 291 2.25 -0.07 -8.63
N GLY A 292 2.63 -1.34 -8.45
CA GLY A 292 1.70 -2.46 -8.45
C GLY A 292 1.02 -2.71 -9.81
N ILE A 293 1.57 -2.19 -10.91
CA ILE A 293 1.02 -2.36 -12.27
C ILE A 293 1.43 -3.73 -12.80
N ARG A 294 0.44 -4.56 -13.14
CA ARG A 294 0.64 -5.96 -13.57
C ARG A 294 0.40 -6.19 -15.06
N ARG A 295 0.19 -5.13 -15.84
CA ARG A 295 -0.06 -5.20 -17.28
C ARG A 295 0.82 -4.21 -18.04
N ILE A 296 1.31 -4.64 -19.19
CA ILE A 296 2.13 -3.82 -20.09
C ILE A 296 1.60 -3.91 -21.52
N VAL A 297 1.60 -2.78 -22.24
CA VAL A 297 1.44 -2.75 -23.69
C VAL A 297 2.83 -2.65 -24.31
N LEU A 298 3.18 -3.59 -25.16
CA LEU A 298 4.49 -3.58 -25.82
C LEU A 298 4.41 -2.75 -27.11
N SER A 299 5.14 -1.64 -27.14
CA SER A 299 5.18 -0.68 -28.24
C SER A 299 6.58 -0.54 -28.79
N SER A 300 7.51 -0.09 -27.96
CA SER A 300 8.94 0.01 -28.19
C SER A 300 9.72 -0.30 -26.92
N VAL A 301 10.99 -0.68 -27.10
CA VAL A 301 11.96 -0.86 -26.02
C VAL A 301 13.27 -0.26 -26.52
N ASN A 302 13.90 0.61 -25.74
CA ASN A 302 15.10 1.36 -26.12
C ASN A 302 14.97 2.02 -27.50
N ASP A 303 13.85 2.72 -27.71
CA ASP A 303 13.50 3.43 -28.95
C ASP A 303 13.34 2.56 -30.20
N VAL A 304 13.44 1.23 -30.07
CA VAL A 304 13.19 0.27 -31.15
C VAL A 304 11.76 -0.24 -31.05
N LEU A 305 10.99 -0.16 -32.14
CA LEU A 305 9.62 -0.67 -32.17
C LEU A 305 9.61 -2.17 -31.91
N TRP A 306 8.62 -2.68 -31.19
CA TRP A 306 8.59 -4.07 -30.72
C TRP A 306 8.81 -5.09 -31.85
N HIS A 307 8.17 -4.89 -33.00
CA HIS A 307 8.30 -5.76 -34.17
C HIS A 307 9.69 -5.74 -34.83
N GLN A 308 10.51 -4.70 -34.57
CA GLN A 308 11.88 -4.56 -35.06
C GLN A 308 12.93 -5.09 -34.08
N VAL A 309 12.54 -5.37 -32.83
CA VAL A 309 13.42 -6.02 -31.86
C VAL A 309 13.67 -7.45 -32.31
N ASP A 310 14.92 -7.91 -32.28
CA ASP A 310 15.29 -9.29 -32.59
C ASP A 310 14.45 -10.34 -31.82
N ALA A 311 14.13 -11.46 -32.46
CA ALA A 311 13.22 -12.46 -31.93
C ALA A 311 13.74 -13.15 -30.65
N ASP A 312 15.05 -13.43 -30.54
CA ASP A 312 15.62 -13.99 -29.30
C ASP A 312 15.52 -12.99 -28.16
N ARG A 313 15.77 -11.71 -28.46
CA ARG A 313 15.66 -10.64 -27.47
C ARG A 313 14.22 -10.42 -27.02
N ARG A 314 13.24 -10.48 -27.91
CA ARG A 314 11.80 -10.42 -27.54
C ARG A 314 11.42 -11.58 -26.62
N ARG A 315 11.81 -12.81 -26.96
CA ARG A 315 11.59 -14.00 -26.10
C ARG A 315 12.18 -13.82 -24.71
N TRP A 316 13.39 -13.27 -24.62
CA TRP A 316 14.05 -12.96 -23.35
C TRP A 316 13.27 -11.92 -22.52
N TYR A 317 12.84 -10.82 -23.14
CA TYR A 317 12.00 -9.81 -22.48
C TYR A 317 10.67 -10.38 -21.97
N LEU A 318 9.99 -11.20 -22.79
CA LEU A 318 8.75 -11.86 -22.40
C LEU A 318 8.96 -12.83 -21.22
N GLN A 319 10.10 -13.51 -21.15
CA GLN A 319 10.45 -14.33 -19.98
C GLN A 319 10.64 -13.48 -18.72
N GLY A 320 11.29 -12.32 -18.83
CA GLY A 320 11.45 -11.36 -17.74
C GLY A 320 10.11 -10.88 -17.18
N LEU A 321 9.19 -10.48 -18.07
CA LEU A 321 7.83 -10.07 -17.71
C LEU A 321 7.06 -11.19 -16.97
N ARG A 322 7.14 -12.44 -17.47
CA ARG A 322 6.52 -13.60 -16.81
C ARG A 322 7.08 -13.84 -15.41
N LYS A 323 8.41 -13.77 -15.22
CA LYS A 323 9.07 -13.89 -13.91
C LYS A 323 8.60 -12.80 -12.94
N ALA A 324 8.42 -11.57 -13.44
CA ALA A 324 7.89 -10.44 -12.68
C ALA A 324 6.36 -10.47 -12.46
N ARG A 325 5.67 -11.49 -13.00
CA ARG A 325 4.20 -11.62 -12.99
C ARG A 325 3.49 -10.44 -13.67
N ILE A 326 4.11 -9.87 -14.71
CA ILE A 326 3.52 -8.83 -15.56
C ILE A 326 3.01 -9.49 -16.84
N ARG A 327 1.74 -9.24 -17.18
CA ARG A 327 1.09 -9.77 -18.39
C ARG A 327 1.14 -8.75 -19.52
N VAL A 328 1.29 -9.21 -20.75
CA VAL A 328 1.13 -8.36 -21.93
C VAL A 328 -0.36 -8.14 -22.17
N ALA A 329 -0.83 -6.90 -22.04
CA ALA A 329 -2.22 -6.53 -22.31
C ALA A 329 -2.48 -6.42 -23.81
N ALA A 330 -1.58 -5.79 -24.55
CA ALA A 330 -1.69 -5.61 -26.00
C ALA A 330 -0.32 -5.40 -26.66
N LEU A 331 -0.27 -5.57 -27.98
CA LEU A 331 0.84 -5.14 -28.82
C LEU A 331 0.45 -3.90 -29.61
N ARG A 332 1.26 -2.84 -29.56
CA ARG A 332 1.11 -1.69 -30.46
C ARG A 332 1.91 -1.95 -31.73
N LEU A 333 1.20 -2.07 -32.86
CA LEU A 333 1.76 -2.45 -34.15
C LEU A 333 1.80 -1.26 -35.10
N ALA A 334 2.96 -1.01 -35.70
CA ALA A 334 3.08 -0.05 -36.81
C ALA A 334 2.50 -0.65 -38.10
N PRO A 335 2.13 0.17 -39.11
CA PRO A 335 1.57 -0.33 -40.36
C PRO A 335 2.44 -1.38 -41.06
N ALA A 336 3.76 -1.21 -41.01
CA ALA A 336 4.72 -2.16 -41.58
C ALA A 336 4.72 -3.55 -40.90
N ALA A 337 4.27 -3.64 -39.65
CA ALA A 337 4.24 -4.87 -38.86
C ALA A 337 2.96 -5.69 -39.06
N LEU A 338 1.93 -5.14 -39.71
CA LEU A 338 0.60 -5.73 -39.75
C LEU A 338 0.56 -7.06 -40.50
N ALA A 339 1.49 -7.29 -41.44
CA ALA A 339 1.64 -8.57 -42.14
C ALA A 339 2.10 -9.71 -41.21
N GLN A 340 2.77 -9.39 -40.09
CA GLN A 340 3.29 -10.35 -39.11
C GLN A 340 2.48 -10.35 -37.81
N ALA A 341 1.35 -9.65 -37.77
CA ALA A 341 0.60 -9.38 -36.54
C ALA A 341 0.20 -10.65 -35.79
N GLU A 342 -0.28 -11.68 -36.49
CA GLU A 342 -0.74 -12.93 -35.87
C GLU A 342 0.39 -13.63 -35.10
N SER A 343 1.55 -13.82 -35.75
CA SER A 343 2.73 -14.43 -35.13
C SER A 343 3.26 -13.59 -33.96
N LEU A 344 3.29 -12.25 -34.09
CA LEU A 344 3.73 -11.37 -33.02
C LEU A 344 2.79 -11.44 -31.79
N LEU A 345 1.48 -11.41 -32.03
CA LEU A 345 0.45 -11.53 -30.99
C LEU A 345 0.56 -12.87 -30.25
N GLU A 346 0.73 -13.97 -30.99
CA GLU A 346 0.94 -15.29 -30.44
C GLU A 346 2.21 -15.36 -29.58
N GLU A 347 3.34 -14.86 -30.10
CA GLU A 347 4.62 -14.80 -29.38
C GLU A 347 4.48 -14.07 -28.04
N ALA A 348 3.81 -12.92 -28.05
CA ALA A 348 3.57 -12.09 -26.88
C ALA A 348 2.50 -12.66 -25.92
N GLY A 349 1.71 -13.65 -26.36
CA GLY A 349 0.65 -14.26 -25.59
C GLY A 349 -0.55 -13.33 -25.34
N THR A 350 -0.86 -12.45 -26.29
CA THR A 350 -2.06 -11.58 -26.25
C THR A 350 -2.85 -11.69 -27.55
N ARG A 351 -4.15 -11.41 -27.49
CA ARG A 351 -5.03 -11.29 -28.67
C ARG A 351 -5.36 -9.85 -29.02
N THR A 352 -4.83 -8.89 -28.28
CA THR A 352 -5.17 -7.47 -28.45
C THR A 352 -4.08 -6.74 -29.22
N ALA A 353 -4.45 -6.15 -30.35
CA ALA A 353 -3.58 -5.27 -31.13
C ALA A 353 -4.04 -3.82 -30.99
N ILE A 354 -3.11 -2.91 -30.73
CA ILE A 354 -3.31 -1.47 -30.91
C ILE A 354 -2.71 -1.08 -32.25
N VAL A 355 -3.51 -0.51 -33.15
CA VAL A 355 -3.07 -0.12 -34.49
C VAL A 355 -3.41 1.35 -34.74
N PRO A 356 -2.60 2.09 -35.51
CA PRO A 356 -2.92 3.47 -35.81
C PRO A 356 -4.13 3.54 -36.75
N SER A 357 -4.92 4.60 -36.64
CA SER A 357 -6.03 4.94 -37.53
C SER A 357 -5.66 4.96 -39.01
N THR A 358 -4.40 5.26 -39.32
CA THR A 358 -3.82 5.21 -40.68
C THR A 358 -3.69 3.80 -41.28
N SER A 359 -3.97 2.73 -40.52
CA SER A 359 -3.87 1.34 -41.00
C SER A 359 -4.93 0.97 -42.05
N GLY A 360 -6.01 1.75 -42.14
CA GLY A 360 -7.10 1.57 -43.10
C GLY A 360 -8.07 0.42 -42.75
N VAL A 361 -9.31 0.55 -43.23
CA VAL A 361 -10.46 -0.33 -42.91
C VAL A 361 -10.20 -1.78 -43.28
N ARG A 362 -9.58 -2.04 -44.45
CA ARG A 362 -9.28 -3.39 -44.94
C ARG A 362 -8.36 -4.14 -43.97
N THR A 363 -7.32 -3.48 -43.48
CA THR A 363 -6.32 -4.11 -42.61
C THR A 363 -6.89 -4.37 -41.23
N VAL A 364 -7.60 -3.38 -40.65
CA VAL A 364 -8.31 -3.54 -39.38
C VAL A 364 -9.32 -4.70 -39.45
N SER A 365 -10.06 -4.80 -40.56
CA SER A 365 -11.05 -5.87 -40.77
C SER A 365 -10.39 -7.25 -40.86
N LYS A 366 -9.22 -7.37 -41.53
CA LYS A 366 -8.47 -8.62 -41.61
C LYS A 366 -8.00 -9.10 -40.23
N LEU A 367 -7.45 -8.20 -39.41
CA LEU A 367 -7.02 -8.55 -38.05
C LEU A 367 -8.18 -9.02 -37.17
N ALA A 368 -9.31 -8.31 -37.22
CA ALA A 368 -10.52 -8.72 -36.49
C ALA A 368 -11.04 -10.10 -36.95
N ALA A 369 -11.01 -10.36 -38.27
CA ALA A 369 -11.39 -11.64 -38.86
C ALA A 369 -10.46 -12.78 -38.43
N ALA A 370 -9.16 -12.51 -38.30
CA ALA A 370 -8.15 -13.45 -37.80
C ALA A 370 -8.25 -13.75 -36.29
N GLY A 371 -9.23 -13.15 -35.59
CA GLY A 371 -9.48 -13.47 -34.19
C GLY A 371 -9.03 -12.39 -33.20
N ALA A 372 -8.26 -11.39 -33.64
CA ALA A 372 -7.75 -10.34 -32.76
C ALA A 372 -8.85 -9.40 -32.24
N SER A 373 -8.68 -8.93 -31.00
CA SER A 373 -9.33 -7.72 -30.51
C SER A 373 -8.49 -6.54 -30.97
N VAL A 374 -9.10 -5.55 -31.63
CA VAL A 374 -8.37 -4.46 -32.27
C VAL A 374 -8.78 -3.14 -31.62
N LEU A 375 -7.78 -2.43 -31.09
CA LEU A 375 -7.91 -1.06 -30.62
C LEU A 375 -7.32 -0.13 -31.67
N VAL A 376 -8.15 0.66 -32.34
CA VAL A 376 -7.69 1.66 -33.30
C VAL A 376 -7.37 2.93 -32.53
N GLU A 377 -6.13 3.37 -32.55
CA GLU A 377 -5.69 4.60 -31.92
C GLU A 377 -5.76 5.76 -32.91
N ASN A 378 -6.36 6.88 -32.51
CA ASN A 378 -6.35 8.09 -33.33
C ASN A 378 -4.92 8.66 -33.40
N ILE A 379 -4.34 8.66 -34.60
CA ILE A 379 -3.04 9.29 -34.87
C ILE A 379 -3.28 10.50 -35.76
N LEU A 380 -3.41 11.67 -35.14
CA LEU A 380 -3.68 12.96 -35.80
C LEU A 380 -5.04 13.07 -36.51
N ASP A 381 -5.84 12.01 -36.54
CA ASP A 381 -7.20 12.05 -37.07
C ASP A 381 -8.16 12.77 -36.11
N PRO A 382 -9.00 13.70 -36.62
CA PRO A 382 -10.07 14.30 -35.83
C PRO A 382 -11.19 13.27 -35.57
N SER A 383 -12.06 13.59 -34.63
CA SER A 383 -13.17 12.70 -34.21
C SER A 383 -14.06 12.22 -35.36
N SER A 384 -14.32 13.07 -36.36
CA SER A 384 -15.09 12.72 -37.55
C SER A 384 -14.44 11.61 -38.38
N GLY A 385 -13.12 11.65 -38.57
CA GLY A 385 -12.38 10.63 -39.33
C GLY A 385 -12.41 9.28 -38.62
N MET A 386 -12.33 9.30 -37.29
CA MET A 386 -12.42 8.08 -36.48
C MET A 386 -13.81 7.43 -36.54
N LEU A 387 -14.87 8.23 -36.56
CA LEU A 387 -16.24 7.73 -36.75
C LEU A 387 -16.42 7.12 -38.14
N GLN A 388 -15.98 7.82 -39.18
CA GLN A 388 -16.03 7.32 -40.56
C GLN A 388 -15.30 5.98 -40.71
N LEU A 389 -14.10 5.85 -40.10
CA LEU A 389 -13.37 4.59 -40.09
C LEU A 389 -14.19 3.48 -39.42
N HIS A 390 -14.80 3.75 -38.26
CA HIS A 390 -15.60 2.76 -37.55
C HIS A 390 -16.86 2.35 -38.33
N GLU A 391 -17.54 3.31 -38.96
CA GLU A 391 -18.71 3.08 -39.80
C GLU A 391 -18.37 2.31 -41.07
N ALA A 392 -17.19 2.51 -41.65
CA ALA A 392 -16.74 1.76 -42.82
C ALA A 392 -16.42 0.29 -42.51
N LEU A 393 -16.26 -0.11 -41.23
CA LEU A 393 -15.99 -1.50 -40.86
C LEU A 393 -17.22 -2.39 -41.10
N PRO A 394 -17.03 -3.63 -41.59
CA PRO A 394 -18.09 -4.63 -41.65
C PRO A 394 -18.69 -4.92 -40.26
N ALA A 395 -20.00 -5.18 -40.18
CA ALA A 395 -20.70 -5.39 -38.91
C ALA A 395 -20.07 -6.48 -38.02
N ARG A 396 -19.54 -7.56 -38.61
CA ARG A 396 -18.82 -8.62 -37.87
C ARG A 396 -17.51 -8.11 -37.25
N ALA A 397 -16.78 -7.25 -37.96
CA ALA A 397 -15.54 -6.67 -37.46
C ALA A 397 -15.79 -5.65 -36.34
N ARG A 398 -16.83 -4.82 -36.44
CA ARG A 398 -17.18 -3.81 -35.42
C ARG A 398 -17.31 -4.38 -34.00
N LYS A 399 -17.73 -5.64 -33.85
CA LYS A 399 -17.83 -6.31 -32.53
C LYS A 399 -16.48 -6.54 -31.83
N LYS A 400 -15.38 -6.54 -32.58
CA LYS A 400 -14.01 -6.77 -32.09
C LYS A 400 -13.13 -5.52 -32.21
N VAL A 401 -13.65 -4.44 -32.77
CA VAL A 401 -12.90 -3.21 -33.02
C VAL A 401 -13.42 -2.12 -32.13
N GLN A 402 -12.55 -1.58 -31.29
CA GLN A 402 -12.82 -0.48 -30.39
C GLN A 402 -11.78 0.62 -30.59
N LEU A 403 -12.00 1.77 -29.97
CA LEU A 403 -11.12 2.93 -29.99
C LEU A 403 -10.14 2.88 -28.83
N ALA A 404 -8.83 3.04 -29.12
CA ALA A 404 -7.85 3.53 -28.16
C ALA A 404 -7.84 5.06 -28.22
N PHE A 405 -8.67 5.69 -27.38
CA PHE A 405 -8.86 7.13 -27.35
C PHE A 405 -7.60 7.80 -26.83
N ASN A 406 -6.87 8.50 -27.70
CA ASN A 406 -5.67 9.24 -27.36
C ASN A 406 -6.00 10.75 -27.33
N PRO A 407 -6.21 11.33 -26.14
CA PRO A 407 -6.68 12.71 -26.03
C PRO A 407 -5.63 13.70 -26.53
N LEU A 408 -4.34 13.48 -26.28
CA LEU A 408 -3.28 14.35 -26.82
C LEU A 408 -3.31 14.42 -28.35
N HIS A 409 -3.61 13.32 -29.03
CA HIS A 409 -3.68 13.34 -30.50
C HIS A 409 -4.91 14.10 -31.02
N PHE A 410 -6.01 14.15 -30.28
CA PHE A 410 -7.13 15.04 -30.60
C PHE A 410 -6.77 16.52 -30.37
N VAL A 411 -6.01 16.83 -29.32
CA VAL A 411 -5.47 18.18 -29.10
C VAL A 411 -4.60 18.63 -30.27
N ILE A 412 -3.72 17.76 -30.76
CA ILE A 412 -2.86 18.05 -31.92
C ILE A 412 -3.72 18.22 -33.19
N ALA A 413 -4.81 17.46 -33.33
CA ALA A 413 -5.79 17.62 -34.40
C ALA A 413 -6.69 18.86 -34.25
N GLY A 414 -6.44 19.73 -33.26
CA GLY A 414 -7.19 20.96 -33.04
C GLY A 414 -8.55 20.77 -32.37
N GLU A 415 -8.77 19.64 -31.68
CA GLU A 415 -10.01 19.34 -30.96
C GLU A 415 -9.84 19.40 -29.44
N HIS A 416 -10.94 19.70 -28.76
CA HIS A 416 -11.08 19.51 -27.32
C HIS A 416 -11.48 18.05 -27.04
N PRO A 417 -10.62 17.22 -26.43
CA PRO A 417 -10.88 15.79 -26.32
C PRO A 417 -12.18 15.45 -25.57
N PHE A 418 -12.48 16.12 -24.46
CA PHE A 418 -13.69 15.90 -23.68
C PHE A 418 -14.89 16.65 -24.28
N LEU A 419 -14.76 17.95 -24.54
CA LEU A 419 -15.90 18.77 -24.98
C LEU A 419 -16.37 18.48 -26.40
N LYS A 420 -15.47 18.03 -27.28
CA LYS A 420 -15.77 17.74 -28.69
C LYS A 420 -15.61 16.26 -29.02
N SER A 421 -14.40 15.71 -28.94
CA SER A 421 -14.10 14.39 -29.51
C SER A 421 -14.85 13.27 -28.80
N TYR A 422 -14.93 13.30 -27.46
CA TYR A 422 -15.71 12.35 -26.66
C TYR A 422 -17.22 12.45 -26.94
N GLN A 423 -17.74 13.67 -27.10
CA GLN A 423 -19.17 13.93 -27.32
C GLN A 423 -19.64 13.64 -28.76
N SER A 424 -18.72 13.48 -29.71
CA SER A 424 -19.02 13.20 -31.13
C SER A 424 -19.71 11.87 -31.42
N GLY A 425 -19.88 11.01 -30.40
CA GLY A 425 -20.36 9.63 -30.54
C GLY A 425 -19.25 8.59 -30.29
N LEU A 426 -17.97 8.99 -30.35
CA LEU A 426 -16.85 8.10 -30.06
C LEU A 426 -16.91 7.47 -28.67
N LYS A 427 -17.55 8.12 -27.67
CA LYS A 427 -17.78 7.58 -26.32
C LYS A 427 -18.40 6.18 -26.28
N HIS A 428 -19.14 5.77 -27.32
CA HIS A 428 -19.76 4.44 -27.42
C HIS A 428 -18.77 3.34 -27.87
N HIS A 429 -17.60 3.72 -28.35
CA HIS A 429 -16.63 2.82 -28.97
C HIS A 429 -15.30 2.75 -28.23
N ILE A 430 -15.12 3.50 -27.14
CA ILE A 430 -13.88 3.51 -26.37
C ILE A 430 -13.67 2.14 -25.72
N GLY A 431 -12.57 1.48 -26.08
CA GLY A 431 -12.07 0.26 -25.44
C GLY A 431 -10.81 0.50 -24.61
N ALA A 432 -10.08 1.58 -24.92
CA ALA A 432 -8.98 2.06 -24.10
C ALA A 432 -8.92 3.59 -24.08
N LEU A 433 -8.53 4.17 -22.94
CA LEU A 433 -8.10 5.56 -22.84
C LEU A 433 -6.58 5.59 -22.68
N VAL A 434 -5.89 6.29 -23.58
CA VAL A 434 -4.47 6.59 -23.40
C VAL A 434 -4.37 7.73 -22.40
N VAL A 435 -3.80 7.45 -21.24
CA VAL A 435 -3.59 8.43 -20.17
C VAL A 435 -2.30 9.17 -20.45
N ASN A 436 -2.43 10.29 -21.16
CA ASN A 436 -1.37 11.23 -21.45
C ASN A 436 -1.94 12.67 -21.47
N ASP A 437 -1.04 13.65 -21.44
CA ASP A 437 -1.40 15.05 -21.56
C ASP A 437 -0.31 15.81 -22.35
N GLY A 438 -0.66 16.97 -22.88
CA GLY A 438 0.26 17.80 -23.64
C GLY A 438 -0.39 18.99 -24.33
N LEU A 439 0.45 19.73 -25.04
CA LEU A 439 0.06 20.92 -25.79
C LEU A 439 -0.26 20.61 -27.25
N ALA A 440 -0.91 21.55 -27.95
CA ALA A 440 -1.21 21.45 -29.38
C ALA A 440 0.04 21.27 -30.27
N SER A 441 1.23 21.64 -29.78
CA SER A 441 2.51 21.38 -30.46
C SER A 441 2.94 19.90 -30.41
N GLY A 442 2.20 19.04 -29.70
CA GLY A 442 2.57 17.66 -29.42
C GLY A 442 3.56 17.49 -28.26
N ARG A 443 4.00 18.59 -27.63
CA ARG A 443 4.84 18.52 -26.44
C ARG A 443 4.04 17.92 -25.27
N ARG A 444 4.49 16.75 -24.79
CA ARG A 444 3.90 16.07 -23.63
C ARG A 444 4.14 16.84 -22.33
N THR A 445 3.17 16.79 -21.44
CA THR A 445 3.19 17.38 -20.09
C THR A 445 2.74 16.35 -19.07
N LEU A 446 2.88 16.64 -17.77
CA LEU A 446 2.25 15.79 -16.76
C LEU A 446 0.72 15.90 -16.86
N PRO A 447 -0.02 14.91 -16.36
CA PRO A 447 -1.48 15.00 -16.30
C PRO A 447 -1.95 16.29 -15.59
N GLU A 448 -2.91 16.99 -16.21
CA GLU A 448 -3.47 18.32 -15.85
C GLU A 448 -2.56 19.53 -16.14
N GLU A 449 -1.41 19.35 -16.79
CA GLU A 449 -0.55 20.47 -17.22
C GLU A 449 -0.69 20.80 -18.72
N GLY A 450 -1.56 20.08 -19.45
CA GLY A 450 -1.77 20.26 -20.88
C GLY A 450 -3.24 20.56 -21.22
N ARG A 451 -3.63 20.19 -22.44
CA ARG A 451 -4.97 20.45 -23.00
C ARG A 451 -5.77 19.18 -23.25
N ALA A 452 -5.32 18.03 -22.74
CA ALA A 452 -5.92 16.73 -23.02
C ALA A 452 -7.24 16.48 -22.28
N GLU A 453 -7.63 17.35 -21.32
CA GLU A 453 -8.86 17.21 -20.52
C GLU A 453 -8.91 15.85 -19.79
N ILE A 454 -7.75 15.39 -19.31
CA ILE A 454 -7.57 14.03 -18.79
C ILE A 454 -8.38 13.77 -17.52
N LYS A 455 -8.55 14.80 -16.68
CA LYS A 455 -9.33 14.70 -15.44
C LYS A 455 -10.82 14.51 -15.73
N GLU A 456 -11.35 15.27 -16.67
CA GLU A 456 -12.74 15.22 -17.13
C GLU A 456 -13.02 13.85 -17.77
N LEU A 457 -12.09 13.36 -18.61
CA LEU A 457 -12.18 12.03 -19.23
C LEU A 457 -12.16 10.90 -18.19
N LEU A 458 -11.26 10.95 -17.20
CA LEU A 458 -11.21 9.95 -16.13
C LEU A 458 -12.50 9.97 -15.29
N SER A 459 -12.97 11.17 -14.93
CA SER A 459 -14.21 11.36 -14.17
C SER A 459 -15.42 10.79 -14.88
N ILE A 460 -15.64 11.15 -16.16
CA ILE A 460 -16.81 10.67 -16.90
C ILE A 460 -16.76 9.17 -17.19
N LEU A 461 -15.57 8.61 -17.44
CA LEU A 461 -15.43 7.17 -17.67
C LEU A 461 -15.69 6.38 -16.39
N HIS A 462 -15.21 6.88 -15.24
CA HIS A 462 -15.52 6.29 -13.95
C HIS A 462 -17.02 6.32 -13.66
N ALA A 463 -17.68 7.48 -13.85
CA ALA A 463 -19.13 7.62 -13.67
C ALA A 463 -19.96 6.67 -14.56
N ARG A 464 -19.41 6.27 -15.71
CA ARG A 464 -20.02 5.31 -16.65
C ARG A 464 -19.59 3.87 -16.41
N SER A 465 -18.89 3.57 -15.32
CA SER A 465 -18.38 2.23 -15.00
C SER A 465 -17.54 1.63 -16.13
N PHE A 466 -16.68 2.45 -16.74
CA PHE A 466 -15.81 2.01 -17.83
C PHE A 466 -14.97 0.79 -17.42
N ALA A 467 -15.07 -0.28 -18.22
CA ALA A 467 -14.41 -1.56 -17.98
C ALA A 467 -13.31 -1.89 -19.00
N GLY A 468 -12.88 -0.89 -19.78
CA GLY A 468 -11.79 -1.04 -20.74
C GLY A 468 -10.42 -0.81 -20.11
N MET A 469 -9.43 -0.46 -20.93
CA MET A 469 -8.05 -0.26 -20.48
C MET A 469 -7.70 1.22 -20.29
N LEU A 470 -7.07 1.57 -19.16
CA LEU A 470 -6.32 2.81 -19.01
C LEU A 470 -4.84 2.52 -19.33
N LEU A 471 -4.32 3.16 -20.37
CA LEU A 471 -2.95 2.98 -20.85
C LEU A 471 -2.08 4.17 -20.47
N LEU A 472 -1.22 4.01 -19.46
CA LEU A 472 -0.31 5.07 -19.01
C LEU A 472 0.80 5.34 -20.02
N GLN A 473 0.92 6.60 -20.44
CA GLN A 473 2.07 7.11 -21.20
C GLN A 473 2.63 8.37 -20.54
N ALA A 474 3.81 8.25 -19.95
CA ALA A 474 4.52 9.36 -19.33
C ALA A 474 5.00 10.41 -20.34
N THR A 475 5.60 11.51 -19.86
CA THR A 475 6.27 12.47 -20.76
C THR A 475 7.55 11.89 -21.38
N SER A 476 8.19 10.94 -20.70
CA SER A 476 9.35 10.17 -21.14
C SER A 476 9.54 8.94 -20.24
N ALA A 477 10.40 8.01 -20.64
CA ALA A 477 10.82 6.90 -19.78
C ALA A 477 11.37 7.34 -18.41
N ARG A 478 12.06 8.49 -18.35
CA ARG A 478 12.65 9.03 -17.11
C ARG A 478 11.62 9.61 -16.15
N SER A 479 10.46 10.02 -16.66
CA SER A 479 9.40 10.68 -15.88
C SER A 479 8.24 9.75 -15.54
N PHE A 480 8.38 8.44 -15.76
CA PHE A 480 7.32 7.47 -15.51
C PHE A 480 6.81 7.50 -14.07
N ALA A 481 7.72 7.51 -13.09
CA ALA A 481 7.35 7.56 -11.68
C ALA A 481 6.53 8.81 -11.35
N ARG A 482 7.04 10.00 -11.73
CA ARG A 482 6.35 11.28 -11.51
C ARG A 482 4.99 11.35 -12.21
N SER A 483 4.90 10.81 -13.44
CA SER A 483 3.64 10.78 -14.20
C SER A 483 2.62 9.85 -13.54
N THR A 484 3.07 8.71 -13.02
CA THR A 484 2.22 7.73 -12.33
C THR A 484 1.76 8.24 -10.98
N GLU A 485 2.64 8.90 -10.21
CA GLU A 485 2.27 9.57 -8.95
C GLU A 485 1.22 10.66 -9.19
N ARG A 486 1.38 11.46 -10.24
CA ARG A 486 0.39 12.47 -10.63
C ARG A 486 -0.95 11.83 -11.02
N PHE A 487 -0.92 10.73 -11.78
CA PHE A 487 -2.12 9.96 -12.13
C PHE A 487 -2.82 9.38 -10.89
N ILE A 488 -2.08 8.83 -9.92
CA ILE A 488 -2.66 8.34 -8.66
C ILE A 488 -3.33 9.48 -7.90
N GLY A 489 -2.66 10.63 -7.77
CA GLY A 489 -3.23 11.79 -7.10
C GLY A 489 -4.48 12.33 -7.80
N LEU A 490 -4.56 12.23 -9.13
CA LEU A 490 -5.76 12.51 -9.91
C LEU A 490 -6.93 11.59 -9.53
N LEU A 491 -6.68 10.28 -9.44
CA LEU A 491 -7.70 9.32 -9.02
C LEU A 491 -8.15 9.60 -7.58
N ASP A 492 -7.24 10.00 -6.69
CA ASP A 492 -7.57 10.36 -5.32
C ASP A 492 -8.49 11.59 -5.26
N GLN A 493 -8.22 12.63 -6.05
CA GLN A 493 -9.10 13.81 -6.17
C GLN A 493 -10.50 13.47 -6.70
N LEU A 494 -10.60 12.43 -7.54
CA LEU A 494 -11.85 11.96 -8.12
C LEU A 494 -12.55 10.90 -7.25
N ALA A 495 -11.98 10.54 -6.09
CA ALA A 495 -12.46 9.48 -5.22
C ALA A 495 -12.63 8.11 -5.93
N ILE A 496 -11.71 7.78 -6.86
CA ILE A 496 -11.72 6.56 -7.68
C ILE A 496 -10.99 5.40 -7.01
#